data_AF-A0A941I421-F1
#
_entry.id   AF-A0A941I421-F1
#
_cell.length_a   1.000
_cell.length_b   1.000
_cell.length_c   1.000
_cell.angle_alpha   90.00
_cell.angle_beta   90.00
_cell.angle_gamma   90.00
#
_symmetry.space_group_name_H-M   'P 1'
#
loop_
_entity.id
_entity.type
_entity.pdbx_description
1 polymer ?
#
loop_
_entity_poly.entity_id
_entity_poly.type
_entity_poly.pdbx_seq_one_letter_code
_entity_poly.pdbx_strand_id
1 'polypeptide(L)' 'MRKDGALMVTFQQTQQPVCCHGCLAVLNTIQSNGLVEQYLQSKQINESSSPR' A
#
# COMPACT_ATOMS: atom_id res chain seq x y z
N MET A 1 14.85 -7.45 -14.95
CA MET A 1 13.50 -6.95 -15.25
C MET A 1 13.31 -5.60 -14.54
N ARG A 2 13.67 -4.48 -15.18
CA ARG A 2 13.28 -3.15 -14.69
C ARG A 2 11.86 -2.93 -15.19
N LYS A 3 10.88 -2.96 -14.30
CA LYS A 3 9.50 -2.61 -14.67
C LYS A 3 9.42 -1.08 -14.68
N ASP A 4 9.81 -0.50 -15.80
CA ASP A 4 9.52 0.88 -16.20
C ASP A 4 8.03 1.17 -15.94
N GLY A 5 7.73 2.17 -15.11
CA GLY A 5 6.34 2.62 -14.86
C GLY A 5 5.74 2.22 -13.52
N ALA A 6 6.53 2.15 -12.45
CA ALA A 6 5.96 2.15 -11.10
C ALA A 6 5.09 3.41 -10.92
N LEU A 7 3.82 3.22 -10.55
CA LEU A 7 2.93 4.34 -10.28
C LEU A 7 3.25 4.88 -8.90
N MET A 8 3.20 6.20 -8.75
CA MET A 8 3.44 6.84 -7.46
C MET A 8 2.10 7.11 -6.78
N VAL A 9 1.98 6.73 -5.51
CA VAL A 9 0.82 7.06 -4.67
C VAL A 9 1.32 7.73 -3.40
N THR A 10 0.62 8.79 -2.98
CA THR A 10 0.85 9.42 -1.68
C THR A 10 -0.06 8.75 -0.66
N PHE A 11 0.52 8.04 0.30
CA PHE A 11 -0.22 7.33 1.36
C PHE A 11 0.46 7.63 2.70
N GLN A 12 -0.33 8.00 3.71
CA GLN A 12 0.20 8.54 5.00
C GLN A 12 1.22 9.66 4.80
N GLN A 13 0.92 10.60 3.90
CA GLN A 13 1.80 11.74 3.57
C GLN A 13 3.18 11.33 3.01
N THR A 14 3.39 10.05 2.69
CA THR A 14 4.61 9.51 2.12
C THR A 14 4.35 9.03 0.69
N GLN A 15 5.25 9.37 -0.24
CA GLN A 15 5.19 8.82 -1.59
C GLN A 15 5.76 7.40 -1.62
N GLN A 16 4.99 6.46 -2.12
CA GLN A 16 5.43 5.07 -2.30
C GLN A 16 5.17 4.59 -3.73
N PRO A 17 6.10 3.81 -4.31
CA PRO A 17 5.89 3.19 -5.62
C PRO A 17 4.96 1.99 -5.50
N VAL A 18 4.03 1.85 -6.45
CA VAL A 18 3.17 0.67 -6.58
C VAL A 18 3.31 0.04 -7.95
N CYS A 19 3.05 -1.26 -8.01
CA CYS A 19 3.31 -2.07 -9.20
C CYS A 19 2.24 -1.99 -10.29
N CYS A 20 1.04 -1.48 -9.98
CA CYS A 20 -0.07 -1.37 -10.93
C CYS A 20 -1.15 -0.39 -10.46
N HIS A 21 -2.07 -0.03 -11.37
CA HIS A 21 -3.23 0.83 -11.06
C HIS A 21 -4.16 0.21 -10.01
N GLY A 22 -4.20 -1.12 -9.89
CA GLY A 22 -4.96 -1.82 -8.85
C GLY A 22 -4.47 -1.47 -7.45
N CYS A 23 -3.16 -1.57 -7.21
CA CYS A 23 -2.56 -1.18 -5.92
C CYS A 23 -2.78 0.30 -5.61
N LEU A 24 -2.70 1.16 -6.64
CA LEU A 24 -2.99 2.59 -6.50
C LEU A 24 -4.45 2.84 -6.08
N ALA A 25 -5.41 2.20 -6.75
CA ALA A 25 -6.84 2.35 -6.46
C ALA A 25 -7.19 1.84 -5.05
N VAL A 26 -6.61 0.72 -4.62
CA VAL A 26 -6.80 0.16 -3.28
C VAL A 26 -6.30 1.13 -2.21
N LEU A 27 -5.06 1.63 -2.34
CA LEU A 27 -4.50 2.56 -1.36
C LEU A 27 -5.26 3.90 -1.30
N ASN A 28 -5.67 4.43 -2.45
CA ASN A 28 -6.55 5.60 -2.49
C ASN A 28 -7.88 5.35 -1.79
N THR A 29 -8.50 4.19 -2.03
CA THR A 29 -9.78 3.82 -1.40
C THR A 29 -9.63 3.71 0.12
N ILE A 30 -8.57 3.05 0.59
CA ILE A 30 -8.28 2.94 2.03
C ILE A 30 -8.14 4.32 2.66
N GLN A 31 -7.40 5.22 2.01
CA GLN A 31 -7.20 6.57 2.51
C GLN A 31 -8.48 7.42 2.49
N SER A 32 -9.25 7.39 1.40
CA SER A 32 -10.51 8.12 1.27
C SER A 32 -11.59 7.65 2.24
N ASN A 33 -11.56 6.38 2.64
CA ASN A 33 -12.51 5.82 3.62
C ASN A 33 -12.00 5.88 5.06
N GLY A 34 -10.81 6.45 5.32
CA GLY A 34 -10.24 6.52 6.67
C GLY A 34 -9.82 5.17 7.26
N LEU A 35 -9.63 4.15 6.42
CA LEU A 35 -9.32 2.76 6.84
C LEU A 35 -7.81 2.51 7.01
N VAL A 36 -7.01 3.58 7.07
CA VAL A 36 -5.55 3.51 7.06
C VAL A 36 -5.01 2.72 8.26
N GLU A 37 -5.52 2.99 9.46
CA GLU A 37 -5.08 2.30 10.68
C GLU A 37 -5.39 0.80 10.63
N GLN A 38 -6.59 0.43 10.18
CA GLN A 38 -7.01 -0.97 10.05
C GLN A 38 -6.18 -1.73 9.01
N TYR A 39 -5.85 -1.06 7.90
CA TYR A 39 -4.96 -1.62 6.87
C TYR A 39 -3.55 -1.89 7.43
N LEU A 40 -3.00 -0.95 8.22
CA LEU A 40 -1.67 -1.10 8.82
C LEU A 40 -1.64 -2.19 9.89
N GLN A 41 -2.65 -2.25 10.76
CA GLN A 41 -2.78 -3.32 11.76
C GLN A 41 -2.84 -4.69 11.07
N SER A 42 -3.64 -4.81 10.01
CA SER A 42 -3.76 -6.05 9.24
C SER A 42 -2.45 -6.43 8.55
N LYS A 43 -1.70 -5.44 8.03
CA LYS A 43 -0.38 -5.65 7.43
C LYS A 43 0.65 -6.14 8.46
N GLN A 44 0.65 -5.57 9.67
CA GLN A 44 1.53 -5.99 10.77
C GLN A 44 1.24 -7.41 11.24
N ILE A 45 -0.04 -7.79 11.32
CA ILE A 45 -0.44 -9.16 11.69
C ILE A 45 0.09 -10.17 10.67
N ASN A 46 0.14 -9.81 9.39
CA ASN A 46 0.63 -10.68 8.31
C ASN A 46 2.17 -10.67 8.17
N GLU A 47 2.85 -9.62 8.63
CA GLU A 47 4.32 -9.58 8.73
C GLU A 47 4.84 -10.28 10.00
N SER A 48 4.01 -10.45 11.03
CA SER A 48 4.34 -11.18 12.27
C SER A 48 4.23 -12.71 12.15
N SER A 49 3.66 -13.21 11.04
CA SER A 49 3.44 -14.64 10.77
C SER A 49 4.36 -15.21 9.68
N SER A 50 5.27 -14.41 9.11
CA SER A 50 6.26 -14.89 8.15
C SER A 50 7.67 -14.79 8.76
N PRO A 51 8.23 -15.88 9.32
CA PRO A 51 9.65 -15.93 9.62
C PRO A 51 10.39 -15.82 8.29
N ARG A 52 11.19 -14.77 8.14
CA ARG A 52 12.28 -14.74 7.18
C ARG A 52 13.59 -14.80 7.96
#